data_AF-A0A1M6W163-F1
#
_entry.id   AF-A0A1M6W163-F1
#
_cell.length_a   1.000
_cell.length_b   1.000
_cell.length_c   1.000
_cell.angle_alpha   90.00
_cell.angle_beta   90.00
_cell.angle_gamma   90.00
#
_symmetry.space_group_name_H-M   'P 1'
#
loop_
_entity.id
_entity.type
_entity.pdbx_description
1 polymer ?
#
loop_
_entity_poly.entity_id
_entity_poly.type
_entity_poly.pdbx_seq_one_letter_code
_entity_poly.pdbx_strand_id
1 'polypeptide(L)' 'MSVGEAENGAPTMAAVMAGMPVVWRRLLAAHVPDRLGRCAECRTASGSGERWPCSLRRIAEEAERIYGLELGRAVGE' A
#
# COMPACT_ATOMS: atom_id res chain seq x y z
N MET A 1 28.70 -4.59 -12.24
CA MET A 1 27.35 -4.00 -12.16
C MET A 1 26.37 -5.13 -12.46
N SER A 2 25.96 -5.87 -11.44
CA SER A 2 25.09 -7.04 -11.59
C SER A 2 23.66 -6.60 -11.45
N VAL A 3 22.96 -6.43 -12.57
CA VAL A 3 21.49 -6.46 -12.59
C VAL A 3 21.10 -7.94 -12.70
N GLY A 4 21.12 -8.60 -11.54
CA GLY A 4 20.54 -9.93 -11.40
C GLY A 4 19.01 -9.83 -11.45
N GLU A 5 18.42 -10.86 -12.06
CA GLU A 5 17.10 -11.38 -11.68
C GLU A 5 15.87 -10.75 -12.34
N ALA A 6 15.66 -11.14 -13.61
CA ALA A 6 14.31 -11.36 -14.12
C ALA A 6 13.71 -12.61 -13.43
N GLU A 7 13.20 -12.44 -12.22
CA GLU A 7 12.32 -13.42 -11.57
C GLU A 7 10.92 -13.17 -12.12
N ASN A 8 10.21 -14.19 -12.63
CA ASN A 8 8.84 -14.13 -13.17
C ASN A 8 7.94 -13.10 -12.43
N GLY A 9 7.91 -11.88 -12.97
CA GLY A 9 7.71 -10.66 -12.17
C GLY A 9 6.27 -10.22 -12.12
N ALA A 10 5.45 -10.93 -11.34
CA ALA A 10 4.14 -10.40 -11.00
C ALA A 10 4.35 -9.05 -10.27
N PRO A 11 3.74 -7.95 -10.75
CA PRO A 11 3.85 -6.66 -10.07
C PRO A 11 3.42 -6.83 -8.61
N THR A 12 4.16 -6.23 -7.68
CA THR A 12 3.76 -6.24 -6.27
C THR A 12 2.36 -5.65 -6.15
N MET A 13 1.59 -6.08 -5.14
CA MET A 13 0.25 -5.52 -4.93
C MET A 13 0.27 -3.99 -4.81
N ALA A 14 1.34 -3.43 -4.23
CA ALA A 14 1.55 -1.99 -4.15
C ALA A 14 1.78 -1.35 -5.53
N ALA A 15 2.57 -1.97 -6.41
CA ALA A 15 2.79 -1.49 -7.77
C ALA A 15 1.50 -1.53 -8.62
N VAL A 16 0.73 -2.63 -8.53
CA VAL A 16 -0.60 -2.71 -9.18
C VAL A 16 -1.52 -1.61 -8.65
N MET A 17 -1.54 -1.42 -7.34
CA MET A 17 -2.40 -0.44 -6.69
C MET A 17 -1.97 1.00 -6.98
N ALA A 18 -0.67 1.28 -7.17
CA ALA A 18 -0.15 2.62 -7.50
C ALA A 18 -0.81 3.19 -8.76
N GLY A 19 -1.04 2.34 -9.76
CA GLY A 19 -1.80 2.69 -10.98
C GLY A 19 -3.29 2.97 -10.75
N MET A 20 -3.81 2.79 -9.52
CA MET A 20 -5.19 3.01 -9.12
C MET A 20 -5.30 4.01 -7.95
N PRO A 21 -5.06 5.31 -8.18
CA PRO A 21 -4.95 6.29 -7.10
C PRO A 21 -6.19 6.48 -6.25
N VAL A 22 -7.38 6.19 -6.77
CA VAL A 22 -8.61 6.24 -5.96
C VAL A 22 -8.65 5.09 -4.94
N VAL A 23 -8.08 3.93 -5.27
CA VAL A 23 -8.11 2.73 -4.42
C VAL A 23 -7.23 2.90 -3.20
N TRP A 24 -5.93 3.19 -3.38
CA TRP A 24 -5.04 3.36 -2.22
C TRP A 24 -5.44 4.55 -1.35
N ARG A 25 -5.93 5.66 -1.92
CA ARG A 25 -6.45 6.80 -1.12
C ARG A 25 -7.62 6.40 -0.23
N ARG A 26 -8.56 5.62 -0.75
CA ARG A 26 -9.68 5.09 0.05
C ARG A 26 -9.20 4.15 1.14
N LEU A 27 -8.22 3.30 0.85
CA LEU A 27 -7.64 2.40 1.85
C LEU A 27 -6.91 3.18 2.95
N LEU A 28 -6.15 4.22 2.61
CA LEU A 28 -5.51 5.09 3.60
C LEU A 28 -6.54 5.79 4.49
N ALA A 29 -7.66 6.25 3.92
CA ALA A 29 -8.72 6.92 4.67
C ALA A 29 -9.55 5.96 5.55
N ALA A 30 -9.78 4.73 5.09
CA ALA A 30 -10.60 3.75 5.80
C ALA A 30 -9.80 2.99 6.88
N HIS A 31 -8.55 2.63 6.59
CA HIS A 31 -7.70 1.92 7.54
C HIS A 31 -6.99 2.93 8.45
N VAL A 32 -7.61 3.21 9.59
CA VAL A 32 -7.11 4.12 10.63
C VAL A 32 -6.86 3.38 11.95
N PRO A 33 -5.98 3.89 12.84
CA PRO A 33 -5.78 3.29 14.14
C PRO A 33 -7.01 3.46 15.03
N ASP A 34 -7.35 2.43 15.79
CA ASP A 34 -8.28 2.47 16.90
C ASP A 34 -7.58 2.88 18.21
N ARG A 35 -8.34 3.03 19.30
CA ARG A 35 -7.80 3.40 20.62
C ARG A 35 -6.91 2.33 21.27
N LEU A 36 -6.86 1.11 20.69
CA LEU A 36 -6.11 -0.04 21.21
C LEU A 36 -4.84 -0.32 20.39
N GLY A 37 -4.47 0.56 19.44
CA GLY A 37 -3.30 0.37 18.58
C GLY A 37 -3.50 -0.72 17.52
N ARG A 38 -4.75 -0.93 17.09
CA ARG A 38 -5.14 -1.85 16.02
C ARG A 38 -5.84 -1.08 14.90
N CYS A 39 -6.00 -1.69 13.74
CA CYS A 39 -6.79 -1.09 12.67
C CYS A 39 -8.29 -1.22 12.98
N ALA A 40 -9.02 -0.11 12.88
CA ALA A 40 -10.46 -0.07 13.14
C ALA A 40 -11.29 -0.80 12.06
N GLU A 41 -10.81 -0.82 10.81
CA GLU A 41 -11.56 -1.38 9.68
C GLU A 41 -11.23 -2.86 9.41
N CYS A 42 -9.99 -3.26 9.67
CA CYS A 42 -9.64 -4.67 9.60
C CYS A 42 -10.47 -5.43 10.63
N ARG A 43 -11.28 -6.40 10.21
CA ARG A 43 -11.88 -7.38 11.11
C ARG A 43 -11.35 -8.76 10.73
N THR A 44 -10.55 -9.35 11.61
CA THR A 44 -10.16 -10.75 11.46
C THR A 44 -11.35 -11.66 11.79
N ALA A 45 -11.28 -12.95 11.46
CA ALA A 45 -12.33 -13.92 11.80
C ALA A 45 -12.64 -13.96 13.31
N SER A 46 -11.68 -13.60 14.16
CA SER A 46 -11.84 -13.49 15.62
C SER A 46 -12.43 -12.15 16.08
N GLY A 47 -12.88 -11.30 15.16
CA GLY A 47 -13.46 -9.97 15.45
C GLY A 47 -12.47 -8.90 15.91
N SER A 48 -11.21 -9.26 16.13
CA SER A 48 -10.16 -8.32 16.53
C SER A 48 -9.52 -7.65 15.31
N GLY A 49 -9.28 -6.34 15.42
CA GLY A 49 -8.50 -5.60 14.43
C GLY A 49 -7.06 -6.09 14.33
N GLU A 50 -6.50 -6.04 13.12
CA GLU A 50 -5.08 -6.32 12.92
C GLU A 50 -4.23 -5.27 13.65
N ARG A 51 -3.02 -5.65 14.10
CA ARG A 51 -2.09 -4.69 14.73
C ARG A 51 -1.81 -3.52 13.79
N TRP A 52 -1.90 -2.31 14.32
CA TRP A 52 -1.58 -1.11 13.56
C TRP A 52 -0.05 -0.91 13.42
N PRO A 53 0.47 -0.46 12.27
CA PRO A 53 -0.24 -0.31 10.99
C PRO A 53 -0.50 -1.67 10.36
N CYS A 54 -1.74 -1.85 9.86
CA CYS A 54 -2.14 -3.09 9.22
C CYS A 54 -1.47 -3.26 7.85
N SER A 55 -1.37 -4.50 7.38
CA SER A 55 -0.75 -4.88 6.11
C SER A 55 -1.35 -4.11 4.94
N LEU A 56 -2.68 -3.92 4.92
CA LEU A 56 -3.35 -3.19 3.84
C LEU A 56 -3.03 -1.69 3.85
N ARG A 57 -2.86 -1.09 5.04
CA ARG A 57 -2.41 0.30 5.19
C ARG A 57 -0.99 0.44 4.64
N ARG A 58 -0.08 -0.48 4.98
CA ARG A 58 1.30 -0.48 4.47
C ARG A 58 1.37 -0.61 2.95
N ILE A 59 0.55 -1.48 2.36
CA ILE A 59 0.49 -1.63 0.89
C ILE A 59 0.00 -0.34 0.23
N ALA A 60 -1.00 0.33 0.82
CA ALA A 60 -1.52 1.58 0.30
C ALA A 60 -0.51 2.75 0.44
N GLU A 61 0.25 2.80 1.54
CA GLU A 61 1.35 3.77 1.73
C GLU A 61 2.46 3.56 0.70
N GLU A 62 2.80 2.29 0.42
CA GLU A 62 3.79 1.97 -0.60
C GLU A 62 3.29 2.31 -2.02
N ALA A 63 2.01 2.10 -2.31
CA ALA A 63 1.39 2.49 -3.56
C ALA A 63 1.41 4.03 -3.78
N GLU A 64 1.14 4.80 -2.73
CA GLU A 64 1.26 6.26 -2.76
C GLU A 64 2.70 6.69 -3.07
N ARG A 65 3.69 6.06 -2.41
CA ARG A 65 5.11 6.34 -2.65
C ARG A 65 5.53 6.04 -4.09
N ILE A 66 5.12 4.90 -4.64
CA ILE A 66 5.39 4.51 -6.03
C ILE A 66 4.76 5.53 -6.99
N TYR A 67 3.48 5.87 -6.80
CA TYR A 67 2.78 6.85 -7.62
C TYR A 67 3.47 8.22 -7.62
N GLY A 68 3.93 8.68 -6.45
CA GLY A 68 4.69 9.93 -6.33
C GLY A 68 6.02 9.92 -7.10
N LEU A 69 6.74 8.79 -7.09
CA LEU A 69 7.97 8.62 -7.87
C LEU A 69 7.70 8.63 -9.39
N GLU A 70 6.64 7.95 -9.82
CA GLU A 70 6.23 7.91 -11.23
C GLU A 70 5.83 9.29 -11.75
N LEU A 71 5.07 10.05 -10.96
CA LEU A 71 4.75 11.45 -11.27
C LEU A 71 6.00 12.32 -11.33
N GLY A 72 6.91 12.19 -10.37
CA GLY A 72 8.16 12.95 -10.35
C GLY A 72 9.03 12.69 -11.58
N ARG A 73 9.05 11.44 -12.06
CA ARG A 73 9.74 11.07 -13.31
C ARG A 73 9.09 11.73 -14.52
N ALA A 74 7.76 11.70 -14.62
CA ALA A 74 7.04 12.25 -15.77
C ALA A 74 7.11 13.78 -15.90
N VAL A 75 7.35 14.50 -14.79
CA VAL A 75 7.47 15.97 -14.76
C VAL A 75 8.91 16.44 -15.02
N GLY A 76 9.90 15.56 -14.88
CA GLY A 76 11.33 15.87 -15.07
C GLY A 76 11.84 15.77 -16.51
N GLU A 77 10.95 15.58 -17.50
CA GLU A 77 11.26 15.43 -18.93
C GLU A 77 10.80 16.64 -19.75
#